data_AF-A0A450VK66-F1
#
_entry.id   AF-A0A450VK66-F1
#
_cell.length_a   1.000
_cell.length_b   1.000
_cell.length_c   1.000
_cell.angle_alpha   90.00
_cell.angle_beta   90.00
_cell.angle_gamma   90.00
#
_symmetry.space_group_name_H-M   'P 1'
#
loop_
_entity.id
_entity.type
_entity.pdbx_description
1 polymer ?
#
loop_
_entity_poly.entity_id
_entity_poly.type
_entity_poly.pdbx_seq_one_letter_code
_entity_poly.pdbx_strand_id
1 'polypeptide(L)'
;MAKEVKELLDLDYPDVEKVILVWDNLNTHVPASLYKTFEPAEARRLLERLEIHYTPKHGSWLNIAEIELSIFTKQCLGRRISRVC
;
A
#
# COMPACT_ATOMS: atom_id res chain seq x y z
N MET A 1 0.00 5.77 -5.78
CA MET A 1 -0.22 4.33 -5.53
C MET A 1 0.24 3.42 -6.67
N ALA A 2 -0.22 3.60 -7.93
CA ALA A 2 0.15 2.69 -9.02
C ALA A 2 1.68 2.59 -9.27
N LYS A 3 2.41 3.70 -9.14
CA LYS A 3 3.87 3.73 -9.29
C LYS A 3 4.57 3.00 -8.15
N GLU A 4 4.05 3.15 -6.94
CA GLU A 4 4.53 2.56 -5.70
C GLU A 4 4.28 1.05 -5.70
N VAL A 5 3.14 0.60 -6.24
CA VAL A 5 2.87 -0.84 -6.48
C VAL A 5 3.88 -1.41 -7.47
N LYS A 6 4.17 -0.69 -8.56
CA LYS A 6 5.19 -1.11 -9.52
C LYS A 6 6.58 -1.19 -8.88
N GLU A 7 6.95 -0.17 -8.10
CA GLU A 7 8.23 -0.14 -7.37
C GLU A 7 8.35 -1.32 -6.40
N LEU A 8 7.30 -1.57 -5.62
CA LEU A 8 7.23 -2.70 -4.69
C LEU A 8 7.42 -4.04 -5.40
N LEU A 9 6.77 -4.22 -6.55
CA LEU A 9 6.85 -5.48 -7.28
C LEU A 9 8.16 -5.65 -8.05
N ASP A 10 8.72 -4.57 -8.61
CA ASP A 10 9.88 -4.66 -9.49
C ASP A 10 11.22 -4.43 -8.77
N LEU A 11 11.24 -3.73 -7.63
CA LEU A 11 12.46 -3.41 -6.88
C LEU A 11 12.52 -4.11 -5.53
N ASP A 12 11.45 -4.05 -4.73
CA ASP A 12 11.48 -4.59 -3.36
C ASP A 12 11.28 -6.12 -3.35
N TYR A 13 10.41 -6.63 -4.23
CA TYR A 13 10.08 -8.05 -4.34
C TYR A 13 10.19 -8.59 -5.77
N PRO A 14 11.34 -8.42 -6.47
CA PRO A 14 11.48 -8.76 -7.89
C PRO A 14 11.28 -10.25 -8.16
N ASP A 15 11.78 -11.11 -7.26
CA ASP A 15 11.82 -12.56 -7.45
C ASP A 15 10.59 -13.29 -6.89
N VAL A 16 9.62 -12.54 -6.34
CA VAL A 16 8.41 -13.12 -5.75
C VAL A 16 7.35 -13.31 -6.84
N GLU A 17 6.87 -14.54 -6.98
CA GLU A 17 5.83 -14.88 -7.96
C GLU A 17 4.52 -14.14 -7.65
N LYS A 18 4.12 -14.11 -6.38
CA LYS A 18 2.87 -13.47 -5.94
C LYS A 18 3.03 -12.72 -4.62
N VAL A 19 2.62 -11.46 -4.61
CA VAL A 19 2.62 -10.60 -3.43
C VAL A 19 1.18 -10.43 -2.93
N ILE A 20 0.98 -10.69 -1.64
CA ILE A 20 -0.28 -10.42 -0.95
C ILE A 20 -0.29 -8.95 -0.54
N LEU A 21 -1.16 -8.17 -1.18
CA LEU A 21 -1.30 -6.75 -0.96
C LEU A 21 -2.57 -6.46 -0.17
N VAL A 22 -2.41 -5.94 1.04
CA VAL A 22 -3.53 -5.46 1.85
C VAL A 22 -3.72 -3.97 1.55
N TRP A 23 -4.84 -3.62 0.91
CA TRP A 23 -5.22 -2.24 0.63
C TRP A 23 -6.30 -1.73 1.56
N ASP A 24 -6.29 -0.42 1.78
CA ASP A 24 -7.46 0.26 2.34
C ASP A 24 -8.65 0.19 1.35
N ASN A 25 -9.88 0.25 1.87
CA ASN A 25 -11.11 0.19 1.09
C ASN A 25 -11.56 1.56 0.52
N LEU A 26 -10.62 2.33 -0.01
CA LEU A 26 -10.88 3.61 -0.64
C LEU A 26 -11.21 3.40 -2.12
N ASN A 27 -12.11 4.21 -2.67
CA ASN A 27 -12.61 4.08 -4.05
C ASN A 27 -11.53 4.17 -5.15
N THR A 28 -10.36 4.72 -4.85
CA THR A 28 -9.19 4.76 -5.74
C THR A 28 -8.34 3.50 -5.65
N HIS A 29 -8.48 2.69 -4.60
CA HIS A 29 -7.80 1.41 -4.41
C HIS A 29 -8.54 0.31 -5.14
N VAL A 30 -8.47 0.35 -6.47
CA VAL A 30 -9.08 -0.66 -7.34
C VAL A 30 -8.09 -1.08 -8.43
N PRO A 31 -8.14 -2.33 -8.93
CA PRO A 31 -7.27 -2.80 -10.01
C PRO A 31 -7.26 -1.91 -11.25
N ALA A 32 -8.41 -1.29 -11.56
CA ALA A 32 -8.55 -0.34 -12.67
C ALA A 32 -7.62 0.88 -12.55
N SER A 33 -7.15 1.23 -11.35
CA SER A 33 -6.20 2.33 -11.16
C SER A 33 -4.84 2.06 -11.82
N LEU A 34 -4.43 0.79 -11.93
CA LEU A 34 -3.20 0.40 -12.64
C LEU A 34 -3.36 0.62 -14.15
N TYR A 35 -4.51 0.24 -14.72
CA TYR A 35 -4.82 0.49 -16.14
C TYR A 35 -4.98 1.98 -16.48
N LYS A 36 -5.33 2.82 -15.50
CA LYS A 36 -5.33 4.28 -15.69
C LYS A 36 -3.92 4.87 -15.78
N THR A 37 -2.92 4.17 -15.25
CA THR A 37 -1.56 4.70 -15.09
C THR A 37 -0.57 4.09 -16.08
N PHE A 38 -0.74 2.81 -16.43
CA PHE A 38 0.18 2.05 -17.25
C PHE A 38 -0.48 1.50 -18.51
N GLU A 39 0.33 1.21 -19.52
CA GLU A 39 -0.12 0.48 -20.70
C GLU A 39 -0.76 -0.87 -20.32
N PRO A 40 -1.76 -1.37 -21.06
CA PRO A 40 -2.55 -2.53 -20.66
C PRO A 40 -1.72 -3.79 -20.35
N ALA A 41 -0.64 -4.03 -21.11
CA ALA A 41 0.25 -5.16 -20.87
C ALA A 41 0.99 -5.07 -19.53
N GLU A 42 1.47 -3.87 -19.18
CA GLU A 42 2.18 -3.61 -17.94
C GLU A 42 1.22 -3.66 -16.73
N ALA A 43 0.05 -3.04 -16.84
CA ALA A 43 -0.98 -3.11 -15.80
C ALA A 43 -1.40 -4.56 -15.51
N ARG A 44 -1.55 -5.38 -16.57
CA ARG A 44 -1.85 -6.80 -16.44
C ARG A 44 -0.71 -7.57 -15.77
N ARG A 45 0.54 -7.37 -16.20
CA ARG A 45 1.73 -7.99 -15.58
C ARG A 45 1.80 -7.73 -14.08
N LEU A 46 1.55 -6.48 -13.67
CA LEU A 46 1.52 -6.10 -12.25
C LEU A 46 0.36 -6.78 -11.50
N LEU A 47 -0.83 -6.81 -12.08
CA LEU A 47 -2.00 -7.44 -11.46
C LEU A 47 -1.87 -8.95 -11.30
N GLU A 48 -1.26 -9.65 -12.26
CA GLU A 48 -1.08 -11.10 -12.19
C GLU A 48 -0.19 -11.52 -11.01
N ARG A 49 0.75 -10.64 -10.62
CA ARG A 49 1.63 -10.81 -9.46
C ARG A 49 1.00 -10.40 -8.13
N LEU A 50 -0.25 -9.95 -8.11
CA LEU A 50 -0.92 -9.48 -6.90
C LEU A 50 -2.04 -10.41 -6.46
N GLU A 51 -2.12 -10.64 -5.16
CA GLU A 51 -3.32 -11.08 -4.47
C GLU A 51 -3.80 -9.94 -3.58
N ILE A 52 -4.96 -9.35 -3.87
CA ILE A 52 -5.42 -8.13 -3.21
C ILE A 52 -6.48 -8.46 -2.17
N HIS A 53 -6.22 -8.07 -0.92
CA HIS A 53 -7.20 -8.08 0.18
C HIS A 53 -7.51 -6.65 0.58
N TYR A 54 -8.76 -6.36 0.91
CA TYR A 54 -9.17 -5.04 1.37
C TYR A 54 -9.41 -5.04 2.87
N THR A 55 -9.04 -3.95 3.54
CA THR A 55 -9.46 -3.74 4.92
C THR A 55 -10.98 -3.57 5.01
N PRO A 56 -11.60 -3.93 6.16
CA PRO A 56 -13.03 -3.72 6.35
C PRO A 56 -13.42 -2.23 6.31
N LYS A 57 -14.50 -1.89 5.60
CA LYS A 57 -14.98 -0.49 5.46
C LYS A 57 -15.26 0.22 6.79
N HIS A 58 -15.68 -0.53 7.81
CA HIS A 58 -16.04 0.00 9.13
C HIS A 58 -15.22 -0.68 10.23
N GLY A 59 -13.90 -0.76 10.03
CA GLY A 59 -12.99 -1.43 10.95
C GLY A 59 -11.56 -0.89 10.86
N SER A 60 -11.39 0.42 11.05
CA SER A 60 -10.07 1.08 11.04
C SER A 60 -9.06 0.44 12.00
N TRP A 61 -9.52 -0.15 13.10
CA TRP A 61 -8.65 -0.86 14.05
C TRP A 61 -8.04 -2.16 13.49
N LEU A 62 -8.47 -2.62 12.32
CA LEU A 62 -7.84 -3.73 11.58
C LEU A 62 -6.96 -3.23 10.42
N ASN A 63 -6.90 -1.92 10.18
CA ASN A 63 -6.05 -1.32 9.16
C ASN A 63 -4.63 -1.13 9.70
N ILE A 64 -3.68 -1.90 9.18
CA ILE A 64 -2.28 -1.91 9.64
C ILE A 64 -1.64 -0.53 9.52
N ALA A 65 -1.89 0.18 8.41
CA ALA A 65 -1.32 1.51 8.19
C ALA A 65 -1.84 2.54 9.21
N GLU A 66 -3.12 2.48 9.56
CA GLU A 66 -3.69 3.36 10.59
C GLU A 66 -3.18 3.03 11.99
N ILE A 67 -2.97 1.73 12.30
CA ILE A 67 -2.35 1.30 13.55
C ILE A 67 -0.92 1.86 13.66
N GLU A 68 -0.12 1.71 12.60
CA GLU A 68 1.25 2.22 12.56
C GLU A 68 1.29 3.75 12.71
N LEU A 69 0.44 4.48 11.98
CA LEU A 69 0.31 5.94 12.11
C LEU A 69 -0.14 6.36 13.53
N SER A 70 -1.01 5.59 14.19
CA SER A 70 -1.42 5.84 15.57
C SER A 70 -0.24 5.70 16.54
N ILE A 71 0.56 4.64 16.39
CA ILE A 71 1.77 4.40 17.19
C ILE A 71 2.78 5.53 16.94
N PHE A 72 3.05 5.84 15.68
CA PHE A 72 3.95 6.92 15.28
C PHE A 72 3.53 8.26 15.89
N THR A 73 2.24 8.61 15.82
CA THR A 73 1.71 9.85 16.40
C THR A 73 1.95 9.90 17.91
N LYS A 74 1.62 8.82 18.63
CA LYS A 74 1.79 8.75 20.10
C LYS A 74 3.26 8.86 20.51
N GLN A 75 4.15 8.19 19.79
CA GLN A 75 5.57 8.12 20.13
C GLN A 75 6.36 9.35 19.70
N CYS A 76 6.06 9.91 18.52
CA CYS A 76 6.86 10.95 17.89
C CYS A 76 6.24 12.33 18.03
N LEU A 77 4.92 12.45 17.91
CA LEU A 77 4.21 13.74 17.92
C LEU A 77 3.61 14.10 19.29
N GLY A 78 3.45 13.12 20.17
CA GLY A 78 3.05 13.31 21.57
C GLY A 78 4.15 13.86 22.48
N ARG A 79 5.33 14.15 21.95
CA ARG A 79 6.49 14.69 22.68
C ARG A 79 7.17 15.79 21.88
N ARG A 80 7.90 16.70 22.55
CA ARG A 80 8.83 17.60 21.86
C ARG A 80 9.99 16.77 21.32
N ILE A 81 10.16 16.76 20.00
CA ILE A 81 11.34 16.16 19.36
C ILE A 81 12.51 17.12 19.62
N SER A 82 13.49 16.69 20.41
CA SER A 82 14.76 17.43 20.53
C SER A 82 15.42 17.50 19.15
N ARG A 83 16.19 18.57 18.89
CA ARG A 83 16.83 18.87 17.60
C ARG A 83 17.26 17.60 16.85
N VAL A 84 16.76 17.43 15.62
CA VAL A 84 17.24 16.40 14.69
C VAL A 84 18.71 16.73 14.42
N CYS A 85 19.60 15.82 14.80
CA CYS A 85 21.04 15.93 14.55
C CYS A 85 21.35 15.76 13.06
#